data_AF-A0A527ZG33-F1
#
_entry.id   AF-A0A527ZG33-F1
#
_cell.length_a   1.000
_cell.length_b   1.000
_cell.length_c   1.000
_cell.angle_alpha   90.00
_cell.angle_beta   90.00
_cell.angle_gamma   90.00
#
_symmetry.space_group_name_H-M   'P 1'
#
loop_
_entity.id
_entity.type
_entity.pdbx_description
1 polymer ?
#
loop_
_entity_poly.entity_id
_entity_poly.type
_entity_poly.pdbx_seq_one_letter_code
_entity_poly.pdbx_strand_id
1 'polypeptide(L)'
;KQYEAAGAVGAEIEVVPVEVAKAISERTSLIMLSMGAGTGCDAQYLFADDILGQNRGHMPRHSKVYRNFAAEYDRLQAERIAAFSEYVADVNNGAYPEDRHVVHMDPDQLGQFMEKIDAG
;
A
#
# COMPACT_ATOMS: atom_id res chain seq x y z
N LYS A 1 -20.31 1.48 29.39
CA LYS A 1 -20.59 2.20 30.66
C LYS A 1 -19.41 3.03 31.16
N GLN A 2 -18.26 2.47 31.54
CA GLN A 2 -17.10 3.31 31.91
C GLN A 2 -16.60 4.17 30.74
N TYR A 3 -16.53 3.60 29.52
CA TYR A 3 -16.20 4.37 28.31
C TYR A 3 -17.20 5.49 28.01
N GLU A 4 -18.51 5.23 28.18
CA GLU A 4 -19.55 6.28 28.09
C GLU A 4 -19.28 7.42 29.09
N ALA A 5 -19.02 7.09 30.36
CA ALA A 5 -18.73 8.07 31.40
C ALA A 5 -17.43 8.84 31.16
N ALA A 6 -16.45 8.23 30.48
CA ALA A 6 -15.21 8.86 30.08
C ALA A 6 -15.35 9.76 28.84
N GLY A 7 -16.54 9.84 28.23
CA GLY A 7 -16.81 10.67 27.06
C GLY A 7 -16.46 10.02 25.72
N ALA A 8 -16.29 8.70 25.67
CA ALA A 8 -16.16 8.00 24.39
C ALA A 8 -17.43 8.21 23.54
N VAL A 9 -17.24 8.30 22.22
CA VAL A 9 -18.35 8.44 21.25
C VAL A 9 -18.68 7.13 20.53
N GLY A 10 -17.75 6.18 20.57
CA GLY A 10 -17.89 4.86 19.97
C GLY A 10 -16.91 3.88 20.58
N ALA A 11 -17.15 2.60 20.33
CA ALA A 11 -16.26 1.52 20.75
C ALA A 11 -16.28 0.39 19.73
N GLU A 12 -15.14 -0.26 19.61
CA GLU A 12 -14.96 -1.47 18.83
C GLU A 12 -15.37 -2.70 19.65
N ILE A 13 -15.98 -3.69 19.00
CA ILE A 13 -16.31 -4.97 19.59
C ILE A 13 -15.91 -6.11 18.63
N GLU A 14 -14.92 -6.88 19.06
CA GLU A 14 -14.22 -7.84 18.21
C GLU A 14 -14.41 -9.28 18.69
N VAL A 15 -14.77 -10.19 17.78
CA VAL A 15 -14.90 -11.63 18.04
C VAL A 15 -15.79 -11.96 19.27
N VAL A 16 -16.84 -11.17 19.47
CA VAL A 16 -17.83 -11.39 20.54
C VAL A 16 -19.03 -12.17 19.99
N PRO A 17 -19.61 -13.13 20.73
CA PRO A 17 -20.84 -13.81 20.32
C PRO A 17 -21.94 -12.81 19.95
N VAL A 18 -22.65 -13.08 18.86
CA VAL A 18 -23.57 -12.13 18.22
C VAL A 18 -24.69 -11.67 19.16
N GLU A 19 -25.19 -12.56 20.01
CA GLU A 19 -26.22 -12.25 21.00
C GLU A 19 -25.73 -11.25 22.05
N VAL A 20 -24.46 -11.39 22.47
CA VAL A 20 -23.83 -10.51 23.46
C VAL A 20 -23.54 -9.15 22.85
N ALA A 21 -22.96 -9.12 21.65
CA ALA A 21 -22.63 -7.88 20.96
C ALA A 21 -23.89 -7.04 20.67
N LYS A 22 -24.95 -7.69 20.19
CA LYS A 22 -26.26 -7.06 20.01
C LYS A 22 -26.83 -6.51 21.31
N ALA A 23 -26.81 -7.32 22.39
CA ALA A 23 -27.35 -6.88 23.68
C ALA A 23 -26.61 -5.66 24.24
N ILE A 24 -25.29 -5.58 24.04
CA ILE A 24 -24.47 -4.42 24.41
C ILE A 24 -24.84 -3.20 23.56
N SER A 25 -24.90 -3.35 22.23
CA SER A 25 -25.21 -2.27 21.29
C SER A 25 -26.56 -1.61 21.60
N GLU A 26 -27.58 -2.41 21.90
CA GLU A 26 -28.92 -1.92 22.24
C GLU A 26 -28.99 -1.14 23.58
N ARG A 27 -27.96 -1.23 24.44
CA ARG A 27 -27.97 -0.71 25.82
C ARG A 27 -26.92 0.35 26.11
N THR A 28 -26.07 0.65 25.13
CA THR A 28 -25.06 1.70 25.20
C THR A 28 -25.48 2.88 24.33
N SER A 29 -25.02 4.08 24.67
CA SER A 29 -25.16 5.26 23.81
C SER A 29 -23.97 5.43 22.85
N LEU A 30 -22.99 4.54 22.91
CA LEU A 30 -21.83 4.53 22.02
C LEU A 30 -22.21 3.95 20.65
N ILE A 31 -21.59 4.47 19.60
CA ILE A 31 -21.59 3.82 18.28
C ILE A 31 -20.72 2.56 18.38
N MET A 32 -21.31 1.40 18.16
CA MET A 32 -20.62 0.11 18.23
C MET A 32 -20.14 -0.35 16.84
N LEU A 33 -18.83 -0.51 16.70
CA LEU A 33 -18.16 -1.00 15.49
C LEU A 33 -17.88 -2.51 15.65
N SER A 34 -18.58 -3.34 14.90
CA SER A 34 -18.40 -4.80 14.94
C SER A 34 -17.32 -5.26 13.96
N MET A 35 -16.42 -6.11 14.46
CA MET A 35 -15.51 -6.92 13.66
C MET A 35 -15.61 -8.38 14.11
N GLY A 36 -16.28 -9.19 13.30
CA GLY A 36 -16.53 -10.59 13.66
C GLY A 36 -17.50 -10.79 14.82
N ALA A 37 -18.27 -9.77 15.21
CA ALA A 37 -19.28 -9.85 16.26
C ALA A 37 -20.73 -9.86 15.72
N GLY A 38 -20.89 -10.08 14.40
CA GLY A 38 -22.17 -10.14 13.71
C GLY A 38 -22.78 -8.76 13.44
N THR A 39 -24.01 -8.75 12.88
CA THR A 39 -24.71 -7.56 12.37
C THR A 39 -25.52 -6.81 13.43
N GLY A 40 -25.38 -7.16 14.71
CA GLY A 40 -26.15 -6.58 15.80
C GLY A 40 -25.64 -5.22 16.32
N CYS A 41 -24.55 -4.71 15.75
CA CYS A 41 -23.96 -3.41 16.08
C CYS A 41 -24.22 -2.38 14.98
N ASP A 42 -23.95 -1.11 15.28
CA ASP A 42 -24.30 0.03 14.41
C ASP A 42 -23.54 0.05 13.08
N ALA A 43 -22.31 -0.47 13.07
CA ALA A 43 -21.49 -0.55 11.87
C ALA A 43 -20.63 -1.82 11.85
N GLN A 44 -20.12 -2.15 10.66
CA GLN A 44 -19.20 -3.25 10.42
C GLN A 44 -17.89 -2.69 9.90
N TYR A 45 -16.77 -3.25 10.35
CA TYR A 45 -15.47 -2.94 9.75
C TYR A 45 -14.59 -4.20 9.69
N LEU A 46 -13.60 -4.14 8.81
CA LEU A 46 -12.50 -5.08 8.64
C LEU A 46 -11.27 -4.29 8.20
N PHE A 47 -10.07 -4.84 8.40
CA PHE A 47 -8.87 -4.23 7.85
C PHE A 47 -8.87 -4.29 6.32
N ALA A 48 -8.44 -3.20 5.67
CA ALA A 48 -8.31 -3.15 4.22
C ALA A 48 -7.37 -4.25 3.71
N ASP A 49 -6.29 -4.53 4.42
CA ASP A 49 -5.32 -5.57 4.07
C ASP A 49 -5.96 -6.97 4.02
N ASP A 50 -6.93 -7.25 4.89
CA ASP A 50 -7.69 -8.50 4.85
C ASP A 50 -8.67 -8.51 3.67
N ILE A 51 -9.41 -7.41 3.49
CA ILE A 51 -10.38 -7.27 2.39
C ILE A 51 -9.68 -7.41 1.02
N LEU A 52 -8.53 -6.79 0.87
CA LEU A 52 -7.76 -6.76 -0.37
C LEU A 52 -6.87 -8.00 -0.55
N GLY A 53 -6.76 -8.86 0.47
CA GLY A 53 -5.91 -10.05 0.44
C GLY A 53 -4.43 -9.69 0.28
N GLN A 54 -3.97 -8.71 1.04
CA GLN A 54 -2.56 -8.32 1.14
C GLN A 54 -1.80 -9.14 2.19
N ASN A 55 -2.49 -9.54 3.25
CA ASN A 55 -1.91 -10.38 4.29
C ASN A 55 -1.50 -11.75 3.74
N ARG A 56 -0.34 -12.24 4.20
CA ARG A 56 0.19 -13.58 3.84
C ARG A 56 0.07 -14.52 5.02
N GLY A 57 -0.26 -15.77 4.73
CA GLY A 57 -0.36 -16.81 5.75
C GLY A 57 -1.75 -16.89 6.37
N HIS A 58 -1.85 -16.71 7.69
CA HIS A 58 -3.10 -16.91 8.41
C HIS A 58 -4.04 -15.71 8.27
N MET A 59 -5.21 -15.93 7.68
CA MET A 59 -6.29 -14.95 7.65
C MET A 59 -7.20 -15.12 8.87
N PRO A 60 -7.55 -14.03 9.58
CA PRO A 60 -8.50 -14.10 10.69
C PRO A 60 -9.83 -14.71 10.22
N ARG A 61 -10.39 -15.65 10.98
CA ARG A 61 -11.62 -16.38 10.60
C ARG A 61 -12.84 -15.48 10.37
N HIS A 62 -12.84 -14.30 10.98
CA HIS A 62 -13.93 -13.33 10.89
C HIS A 62 -13.75 -12.33 9.74
N SER A 63 -12.58 -12.34 9.10
CA SER A 63 -12.31 -11.53 7.92
C SER A 63 -12.91 -12.17 6.67
N LYS A 64 -13.05 -11.37 5.62
CA LYS A 64 -13.44 -11.85 4.30
C LYS A 64 -12.53 -11.22 3.25
N VAL A 65 -11.87 -12.06 2.49
CA VAL A 65 -10.98 -11.67 1.40
C VAL A 65 -11.81 -11.50 0.13
N TYR A 66 -11.68 -10.35 -0.53
CA TYR A 66 -12.39 -10.03 -1.76
C TYR A 66 -11.47 -9.96 -2.99
N ARG A 67 -10.17 -9.72 -2.78
CA ARG A 67 -9.16 -9.65 -3.84
C ARG A 67 -7.87 -10.33 -3.38
N ASN A 68 -6.91 -10.50 -4.28
CA ASN A 68 -5.59 -11.06 -3.98
C ASN A 68 -4.51 -10.05 -4.38
N PHE A 69 -4.37 -8.99 -3.60
CA PHE A 69 -3.38 -7.96 -3.85
C PHE A 69 -1.96 -8.47 -3.55
N ALA A 70 -1.80 -9.47 -2.68
CA ALA A 70 -0.51 -10.11 -2.47
C ALA A 70 0.08 -10.66 -3.79
N ALA A 71 -0.73 -11.34 -4.61
CA ALA A 71 -0.29 -11.83 -5.91
C ALA A 71 0.02 -10.71 -6.91
N GLU A 72 -0.76 -9.61 -6.91
CA GLU A 72 -0.45 -8.46 -7.75
C GLU A 72 0.84 -7.77 -7.33
N TYR A 73 1.11 -7.67 -6.03
CA TYR A 73 2.37 -7.14 -5.55
C TYR A 73 3.55 -8.06 -5.86
N ASP A 74 3.37 -9.39 -5.82
CA ASP A 74 4.40 -10.34 -6.27
C ASP A 74 4.70 -10.16 -7.76
N ARG A 75 3.66 -10.06 -8.59
CA ARG A 75 3.80 -9.80 -10.02
C ARG A 75 4.54 -8.47 -10.26
N LEU A 76 4.09 -7.39 -9.64
CA LEU A 76 4.75 -6.07 -9.77
C LEU A 76 6.18 -6.08 -9.24
N GLN A 77 6.47 -6.85 -8.20
CA GLN A 77 7.83 -6.97 -7.69
C GLN A 77 8.74 -7.71 -8.67
N ALA A 78 8.24 -8.76 -9.33
CA ALA A 78 8.96 -9.45 -10.39
C ALA A 78 9.23 -8.50 -11.57
N GLU A 79 8.24 -7.72 -12.00
CA GLU A 79 8.40 -6.72 -13.07
C GLU A 79 9.45 -5.65 -12.72
N ARG A 80 9.48 -5.18 -11.46
CA ARG A 80 10.53 -4.25 -11.01
C ARG A 80 11.92 -4.86 -11.13
N ILE A 81 12.09 -6.10 -10.67
CA ILE A 81 13.38 -6.81 -10.75
C ILE A 81 13.79 -6.98 -12.21
N ALA A 82 12.86 -7.38 -13.08
CA ALA A 82 13.11 -7.54 -14.51
C ALA A 82 13.57 -6.22 -15.15
N ALA A 83 12.81 -5.13 -14.96
CA ALA A 83 13.12 -3.82 -15.54
C ALA A 83 14.50 -3.29 -15.09
N PHE A 84 14.85 -3.43 -13.81
CA PHE A 84 16.18 -3.03 -13.34
C PHE A 84 17.28 -3.93 -13.87
N SER A 85 17.02 -5.22 -14.07
CA SER A 85 17.99 -6.15 -14.66
C SER A 85 18.24 -5.84 -16.14
N GLU A 86 17.18 -5.51 -16.89
CA GLU A 86 17.26 -5.04 -18.28
C GLU A 86 18.06 -3.74 -18.37
N TYR A 87 17.76 -2.76 -17.53
CA TYR A 87 18.51 -1.51 -17.47
C TYR A 87 20.00 -1.74 -17.17
N VAL A 88 20.33 -2.61 -16.21
CA VAL A 88 21.72 -2.98 -15.90
C VAL A 88 22.39 -3.64 -17.11
N ALA A 89 21.68 -4.49 -17.85
CA ALA A 89 22.21 -5.09 -19.08
C ALA A 89 22.50 -4.02 -20.13
N ASP A 90 21.57 -3.09 -20.35
CA ASP A 90 21.72 -1.99 -21.30
C ASP A 90 22.89 -1.06 -20.95
N VAL A 91 23.11 -0.77 -19.68
CA VAL A 91 24.29 0.02 -19.24
C VAL A 91 25.58 -0.75 -19.48
N ASN A 92 25.61 -2.04 -19.15
CA ASN A 92 26.82 -2.86 -19.28
C ASN A 92 27.21 -3.14 -20.74
N ASN A 93 26.23 -3.24 -21.64
CA ASN A 93 26.46 -3.49 -23.06
C ASN A 93 26.52 -2.19 -23.89
N GLY A 94 26.27 -1.02 -23.29
CA GLY A 94 26.27 0.28 -23.93
C GLY A 94 25.03 0.60 -24.77
N ALA A 95 23.96 -0.19 -24.70
CA ALA A 95 22.68 0.10 -25.35
C ALA A 95 21.95 1.28 -24.68
N TYR A 96 22.18 1.50 -23.37
CA TYR A 96 21.76 2.72 -22.69
C TYR A 96 22.98 3.52 -22.20
N PRO A 97 22.98 4.86 -22.40
CA PRO A 97 21.95 5.64 -23.10
C PRO A 97 21.99 5.47 -24.63
N GLU A 98 20.82 5.33 -25.25
CA GLU A 98 20.66 5.62 -26.69
C GLU A 98 20.88 7.12 -26.96
N ASP A 99 21.22 7.46 -28.22
CA ASP A 99 21.46 8.84 -28.64
C ASP A 99 20.32 9.81 -28.30
N ARG A 100 19.06 9.37 -28.38
CA ARG A 100 17.88 10.17 -28.00
C ARG A 100 17.84 10.57 -26.51
N HIS A 101 18.59 9.89 -25.65
CA HIS A 101 18.73 10.22 -24.24
C HIS A 101 19.94 11.11 -23.96
N VAL A 102 20.82 11.32 -24.94
CA VAL A 102 22.04 12.12 -24.84
C VAL A 102 21.75 13.54 -25.30
N VAL A 103 22.16 14.51 -24.50
CA VAL A 103 22.13 15.93 -24.90
C VAL A 103 23.47 16.26 -25.54
N HIS A 104 23.44 16.60 -26.83
CA HIS A 104 24.63 17.03 -27.56
C HIS A 104 24.77 18.55 -27.53
N MET A 105 26.01 19.03 -27.36
CA MET A 105 26.32 20.45 -27.45
C MET A 105 26.46 20.86 -28.92
N ASP A 106 26.06 22.10 -29.23
CA ASP A 106 26.37 22.68 -30.54
C ASP A 106 27.89 22.67 -30.78
N PRO A 107 28.38 22.21 -31.95
CA PRO A 107 29.81 22.04 -32.18
C PRO A 107 30.63 23.33 -32.05
N ASP A 108 30.07 24.48 -32.46
CA ASP A 108 30.78 25.76 -32.39
C ASP A 108 30.91 26.23 -30.94
N GLN A 109 29.86 26.03 -30.15
CA GLN A 109 29.90 26.32 -28.72
C GLN A 109 30.87 25.40 -27.98
N LEU A 110 30.94 24.12 -28.35
CA LEU A 110 31.88 23.17 -27.78
C LEU A 110 33.33 23.57 -28.08
N GLY A 111 33.62 24.01 -29.32
CA GLY A 111 34.95 24.52 -29.69
C GLY A 111 35.40 25.70 -28.82
N GLN A 112 34.52 26.69 -28.65
CA GLN A 112 34.80 27.85 -27.79
C GLN A 112 35.03 27.47 -26.32
N PHE A 113 34.33 26.44 -25.83
CA PHE A 113 34.53 25.94 -24.47
C PHE A 113 35.90 25.29 -24.30
N MET A 114 36.33 24.45 -25.25
CA MET A 114 37.63 23.78 -25.20
C MET A 114 38.80 24.78 -25.26
N GLU A 115 38.74 25.77 -26.16
CA GLU A 115 39.76 26.83 -26.23
C GLU A 115 39.94 27.56 -24.89
N LYS A 116 38.86 27.79 -24.15
CA LYS A 116 38.90 28.46 -22.85
C LYS A 116 39.47 27.57 -21.75
N ILE A 117 39.30 26.25 -21.82
CA ILE A 117 39.90 25.31 -20.86
C ILE A 117 41.40 25.18 -21.12
N ASP A 118 41.81 25.04 -22.38
CA ASP A 118 43.21 24.79 -22.75
C ASP A 118 44.10 26.04 -22.61
N ALA A 119 43.49 27.24 -22.56
CA ALA A 119 44.20 28.51 -22.36
C ALA A 119 44.50 28.85 -20.88
N GLY A 120 44.07 28.01 -19.93
CA GLY A 120 44.35 28.14 -18.49
C GLY A 120 45.46 27.22 -18.01
#